data_AF-A0A7S2Z2Z6-F1
#
_entry.id   AF-A0A7S2Z2Z6-F1
#
_cell.length_a   1.000
_cell.length_b   1.000
_cell.length_c   1.000
_cell.angle_alpha   90.00
_cell.angle_beta   90.00
_cell.angle_gamma   90.00
#
_symmetry.space_group_name_H-M   'P 1'
#
loop_
_entity.id
_entity.type
_entity.pdbx_description
1 polymer ?
#
loop_
_entity_poly.entity_id
_entity_poly.type
_entity_poly.pdbx_seq_one_letter_code
_entity_poly.pdbx_strand_id
1 'polypeptide(L)'
;VLDDVNLLQDITMASREAVTEFVNESVSKDGRIDATFVDIIGKLSGAKEDPWVRALKKTAFKNANQQEMEKVFGYLNFCLQQVVKDAELDSLMKALRGEYVEPGPGGDPIRNPDVLPTGKNIHALDPQAIPTSAAVQSAAVVVERLIERQKLDNGGAYPETIALVLWGTDNIKTYGESLAQVMLMVGVRPKPDALGRVNKLELIPLEELGRPRIDVVVNCSGVFRDLFVNQMNLLDRAIKLAAEQEDEPLEMNFV
;
A
#
# COMPACT_ATOMS: atom_id res chain seq x y z
N VAL A 1 -13.00 -21.66 7.69
CA VAL A 1 -12.14 -21.12 8.77
C VAL A 1 -10.85 -21.93 8.93
N LEU A 2 -10.87 -23.20 9.35
CA LEU A 2 -9.62 -23.96 9.49
C LEU A 2 -8.95 -24.26 8.14
N ASP A 3 -9.74 -24.66 7.13
CA ASP A 3 -9.23 -24.98 5.80
C ASP A 3 -8.65 -23.76 5.07
N ASP A 4 -9.31 -22.59 5.18
CA ASP A 4 -8.83 -21.35 4.57
C ASP A 4 -7.52 -20.87 5.22
N VAL A 5 -7.41 -21.04 6.55
CA VAL A 5 -6.19 -20.70 7.30
C VAL A 5 -5.04 -21.63 6.90
N ASN A 6 -5.30 -22.93 6.79
CA ASN A 6 -4.31 -23.91 6.34
C ASN A 6 -3.88 -23.61 4.90
N LEU A 7 -4.81 -23.33 4.00
CA LEU A 7 -4.52 -22.96 2.62
C LEU A 7 -3.66 -21.70 2.54
N LEU A 8 -3.99 -20.66 3.31
CA LEU A 8 -3.19 -19.43 3.37
C LEU A 8 -1.76 -19.71 3.87
N GLN A 9 -1.62 -20.57 4.87
CA GLN A 9 -0.31 -20.98 5.38
C GLN A 9 0.49 -21.75 4.33
N ASP A 10 -0.14 -22.70 3.62
CA ASP A 10 0.50 -23.46 2.55
C ASP A 10 0.97 -22.55 1.41
N ILE A 11 0.12 -21.61 0.98
CA ILE A 11 0.47 -20.59 -0.03
C ILE A 11 1.66 -19.76 0.46
N THR A 12 1.64 -19.33 1.73
CA THR A 12 2.71 -18.51 2.31
C THR A 12 4.04 -19.25 2.33
N MET A 13 4.03 -20.52 2.75
CA MET A 13 5.23 -21.35 2.81
C MET A 13 5.79 -21.63 1.42
N ALA A 14 4.93 -22.03 0.47
CA ALA A 14 5.32 -22.27 -0.91
C ALA A 14 5.91 -21.01 -1.58
N SER A 15 5.30 -19.84 -1.33
CA SER A 15 5.82 -18.56 -1.83
C SER A 15 7.20 -18.23 -1.26
N ARG A 16 7.40 -18.43 0.05
CA ARG A 16 8.69 -18.20 0.70
C ARG A 16 9.77 -19.12 0.15
N GLU A 17 9.45 -20.40 -0.03
CA GLU A 17 10.40 -21.38 -0.60
C GLU A 17 10.79 -21.01 -2.04
N ALA A 18 9.81 -20.66 -2.87
CA ALA A 18 10.06 -20.26 -4.26
C ALA A 18 10.93 -18.98 -4.36
N VAL A 19 10.65 -17.97 -3.52
CA VAL A 19 11.46 -16.75 -3.46
C VAL A 19 12.86 -17.05 -2.91
N THR A 20 12.98 -17.91 -1.90
CA THR A 20 14.29 -18.28 -1.32
C THR A 20 15.17 -18.98 -2.34
N GLU A 21 14.63 -19.95 -3.07
CA GLU A 21 15.35 -20.68 -4.12
C GLU A 21 15.78 -19.73 -5.25
N PHE A 22 14.91 -18.78 -5.63
CA PHE A 22 15.23 -17.75 -6.61
C PHE A 22 16.38 -16.83 -6.18
N VAL A 23 16.36 -16.36 -4.94
CA VAL A 23 17.44 -15.52 -4.39
C VAL A 23 18.74 -16.32 -4.29
N ASN A 24 18.70 -17.56 -3.80
CA ASN A 24 19.88 -18.43 -3.67
C ASN A 24 20.57 -18.69 -5.01
N GLU A 25 19.80 -18.85 -6.09
CA GLU A 25 20.35 -19.01 -7.44
C GLU A 25 21.06 -17.74 -7.94
N SER A 26 20.73 -16.59 -7.36
CA SER A 26 21.32 -15.28 -7.68
C SER A 26 22.56 -14.96 -6.82
N VAL A 27 22.93 -15.81 -5.86
CA VAL A 27 24.09 -15.61 -4.99
C VAL A 27 25.37 -16.08 -5.69
N SER A 28 26.34 -15.18 -5.83
CA SER A 28 27.65 -15.49 -6.39
C SER A 28 28.58 -16.16 -5.38
N LYS A 29 29.76 -16.60 -5.84
CA LYS A 29 30.71 -17.38 -5.03
C LYS A 29 31.26 -16.62 -3.82
N ASP A 30 31.21 -15.29 -3.81
CA ASP A 30 31.66 -14.47 -2.70
C ASP A 30 30.54 -14.18 -1.67
N GLY A 31 29.34 -14.74 -1.88
CA GLY A 31 28.16 -14.55 -1.03
C GLY A 31 27.35 -13.29 -1.35
N ARG A 32 27.73 -12.49 -2.36
CA ARG A 32 26.95 -11.36 -2.84
C ARG A 32 25.99 -11.77 -3.94
N ILE A 33 24.87 -11.06 -4.01
CA ILE A 33 23.89 -11.25 -5.09
C ILE A 33 24.45 -10.59 -6.36
N ASP A 34 24.62 -11.39 -7.41
CA ASP A 34 25.09 -10.92 -8.71
C ASP A 34 23.89 -10.76 -9.65
N ALA A 35 23.39 -9.52 -9.71
CA ALA A 35 22.27 -9.09 -10.55
C ALA A 35 22.49 -9.33 -12.06
N THR A 36 23.75 -9.50 -12.49
CA THR A 36 24.12 -9.80 -13.89
C THR A 36 23.91 -11.27 -14.26
N PHE A 37 23.85 -12.19 -13.29
CA PHE A 37 23.71 -13.63 -13.53
C PHE A 37 22.27 -14.13 -13.66
N VAL A 38 21.28 -13.33 -13.27
CA VAL A 38 19.87 -13.76 -13.22
C VAL A 38 19.19 -13.71 -14.59
N ASP A 39 19.82 -13.11 -15.60
CA ASP A 39 19.34 -13.10 -16.97
C ASP A 39 20.29 -13.90 -17.89
N ILE A 40 19.69 -14.73 -18.76
CA ILE A 40 20.23 -15.33 -20.00
C ILE A 40 20.58 -16.84 -20.00
N ILE A 41 21.16 -17.46 -18.97
CA ILE A 41 21.67 -18.85 -19.12
C ILE A 41 20.55 -19.93 -19.19
N GLY A 42 19.43 -19.73 -18.48
CA GLY A 42 18.31 -20.69 -18.47
C GLY A 42 17.55 -20.77 -19.80
N LYS A 43 17.25 -19.61 -20.41
CA LYS A 43 16.43 -19.53 -21.64
C LYS A 43 17.16 -19.99 -22.90
N LEU A 44 18.49 -19.93 -22.94
CA LEU A 44 19.29 -20.34 -24.13
C LEU A 44 19.71 -21.81 -24.14
N SER A 45 19.71 -22.50 -22.97
CA SER A 45 20.23 -23.86 -22.87
C SER A 45 19.15 -24.95 -22.75
N GLY A 46 17.90 -24.60 -22.42
CA GLY A 46 16.82 -25.57 -22.22
C GLY A 46 17.11 -26.62 -21.14
N ALA A 47 18.13 -26.41 -20.30
CA ALA A 47 18.74 -27.46 -19.49
C ALA A 47 18.48 -27.31 -17.99
N LYS A 48 17.92 -26.19 -17.52
CA LYS A 48 17.72 -25.95 -16.08
C LYS A 48 16.27 -25.55 -15.79
N GLU A 49 15.60 -26.37 -14.97
CA GLU A 49 14.26 -26.11 -14.44
C GLU A 49 14.28 -24.82 -13.60
N ASP A 50 13.32 -23.91 -13.81
CA ASP A 50 13.29 -22.62 -13.10
C ASP A 50 13.25 -22.79 -11.58
N PRO A 51 13.91 -21.92 -10.80
CA PRO A 51 13.98 -22.04 -9.33
C PRO A 51 12.61 -22.18 -8.65
N TRP A 52 11.62 -21.40 -9.10
CA TRP A 52 10.26 -21.48 -8.57
C TRP A 52 9.55 -22.79 -8.94
N VAL A 53 9.82 -23.38 -10.11
CA VAL A 53 9.29 -24.71 -10.48
C VAL A 53 9.86 -25.78 -9.55
N ARG A 54 11.18 -25.74 -9.29
CA ARG A 54 11.84 -26.69 -8.37
C ARG A 54 11.23 -26.62 -6.96
N ALA A 55 11.02 -25.41 -6.45
CA ALA A 55 10.40 -25.19 -5.14
C ALA A 55 8.95 -25.71 -5.09
N LEU A 56 8.12 -25.38 -6.09
CA LEU A 56 6.71 -25.75 -6.05
C LEU A 56 6.43 -27.22 -6.35
N LYS A 57 7.38 -27.95 -6.94
CA LYS A 57 7.23 -29.35 -7.40
C LYS A 57 6.72 -30.32 -6.33
N LYS A 58 7.10 -30.09 -5.06
CA LYS A 58 6.72 -30.94 -3.91
C LYS A 58 5.51 -30.40 -3.13
N THR A 59 4.93 -29.29 -3.58
CA THR A 59 3.79 -28.63 -2.93
C THR A 59 2.48 -28.94 -3.66
N ALA A 60 1.35 -28.56 -3.06
CA ALA A 60 0.04 -28.60 -3.73
C ALA A 60 -0.03 -27.70 -4.98
N PHE A 61 0.91 -26.76 -5.13
CA PHE A 61 0.92 -25.74 -6.18
C PHE A 61 1.84 -26.07 -7.38
N LYS A 62 2.24 -27.34 -7.54
CA LYS A 62 3.09 -27.80 -8.67
C LYS A 62 2.55 -27.45 -10.07
N ASN A 63 1.24 -27.21 -10.19
CA ASN A 63 0.57 -26.84 -11.44
C ASN A 63 0.22 -25.33 -11.48
N ALA A 64 0.95 -24.49 -10.74
CA ALA A 64 0.79 -23.04 -10.82
C ALA A 64 0.91 -22.56 -12.28
N ASN A 65 0.14 -21.54 -12.63
CA ASN A 65 0.13 -21.02 -14.00
C ASN A 65 1.51 -20.45 -14.37
N GLN A 66 2.22 -21.14 -15.25
CA GLN A 66 3.57 -20.79 -15.66
C GLN A 66 3.68 -19.36 -16.20
N GLN A 67 2.72 -18.91 -17.02
CA GLN A 67 2.76 -17.57 -17.61
C GLN A 67 2.64 -16.46 -16.53
N GLU A 68 1.84 -16.68 -15.50
CA GLU A 68 1.73 -15.72 -14.40
C GLU A 68 2.96 -15.77 -13.49
N MET A 69 3.50 -16.97 -13.24
CA MET A 69 4.74 -17.12 -12.46
C MET A 69 5.93 -16.44 -13.14
N GLU A 70 6.06 -16.55 -14.46
CA GLU A 70 7.09 -15.85 -15.24
C GLU A 70 7.00 -14.33 -15.09
N LYS A 71 5.79 -13.76 -15.05
CA LYS A 71 5.59 -12.31 -14.80
C LYS A 71 6.03 -11.92 -13.40
N VAL A 72 5.59 -12.68 -12.39
CA VAL A 72 5.92 -12.41 -10.98
C VAL A 72 7.42 -12.49 -10.76
N PHE A 73 8.07 -13.58 -11.19
CA PHE A 73 9.51 -13.75 -11.02
C PHE A 73 10.33 -12.82 -11.90
N GLY A 74 9.82 -12.41 -13.07
CA GLY A 74 10.40 -11.32 -13.86
C GLY A 74 10.40 -9.99 -13.11
N TYR A 75 9.30 -9.65 -12.43
CA TYR A 75 9.23 -8.45 -11.59
C TYR A 75 10.11 -8.56 -10.34
N LEU A 76 10.15 -9.73 -9.68
CA LEU A 76 11.05 -9.96 -8.55
C LEU A 76 12.52 -9.85 -8.96
N ASN A 77 12.89 -10.30 -10.16
CA ASN A 77 14.23 -10.11 -10.71
C ASN A 77 14.55 -8.62 -10.89
N PHE A 78 13.65 -7.86 -11.52
CA PHE A 78 13.80 -6.41 -11.65
C PHE A 78 14.01 -5.75 -10.27
N CYS A 79 13.18 -6.09 -9.28
CA CYS A 79 13.30 -5.56 -7.92
C CYS A 79 14.65 -5.94 -7.29
N LEU A 80 15.08 -7.19 -7.42
CA LEU A 80 16.36 -7.67 -6.91
C LEU A 80 17.53 -6.83 -7.46
N GLN A 81 17.52 -6.56 -8.77
CA GLN A 81 18.51 -5.71 -9.42
C GLN A 81 18.52 -4.29 -8.84
N GLN A 82 17.34 -3.72 -8.53
CA GLN A 82 17.27 -2.38 -7.93
C GLN A 82 17.71 -2.37 -6.46
N VAL A 83 17.41 -3.42 -5.69
CA VAL A 83 17.79 -3.56 -4.27
C VAL A 83 19.30 -3.58 -4.09
N VAL A 84 20.02 -4.27 -4.97
CA VAL A 84 21.48 -4.50 -4.84
C VAL A 84 22.32 -3.44 -5.56
N LYS A 85 21.68 -2.47 -6.22
CA LYS A 85 22.37 -1.44 -6.99
C LYS A 85 23.06 -0.44 -6.06
N ASP A 86 24.37 -0.32 -6.21
CA ASP A 86 25.19 0.63 -5.47
C ASP A 86 25.27 1.98 -6.21
N ALA A 87 24.44 2.94 -5.82
CA ALA A 87 24.35 4.26 -6.47
C ALA A 87 24.46 5.45 -5.51
N GLU A 88 24.55 5.20 -4.20
CA GLU A 88 24.48 6.26 -3.18
C GLU A 88 25.70 7.17 -3.20
N LEU A 89 26.90 6.58 -3.17
CA LEU A 89 28.15 7.36 -3.15
C LEU A 89 28.35 8.14 -4.46
N ASP A 90 28.07 7.51 -5.59
CA ASP A 90 28.14 8.18 -6.90
C ASP A 90 27.20 9.38 -6.98
N SER A 91 25.99 9.26 -6.43
CA SER A 91 25.01 10.34 -6.43
C SER A 91 25.40 11.48 -5.49
N LEU A 92 26.00 11.17 -4.34
CA LEU A 92 26.62 12.19 -3.47
C LEU A 92 27.74 12.94 -4.21
N MET A 93 28.60 12.21 -4.94
CA MET A 93 29.68 12.83 -5.72
C MET A 93 29.15 13.74 -6.84
N LYS A 94 28.07 13.36 -7.52
CA LYS A 94 27.36 14.23 -8.48
C LYS A 94 26.88 15.52 -7.82
N ALA A 95 26.20 15.41 -6.67
CA ALA A 95 25.71 16.57 -5.92
C ALA A 95 26.84 17.53 -5.55
N LEU A 96 27.96 17.01 -5.03
CA LEU A 96 29.12 17.81 -4.64
C LEU A 96 29.81 18.50 -5.83
N ARG A 97 29.66 17.97 -7.04
CA ARG A 97 30.13 18.59 -8.29
C ARG A 97 29.16 19.60 -8.88
N GLY A 98 28.00 19.83 -8.23
CA GLY A 98 26.95 20.69 -8.76
C GLY A 98 26.24 20.08 -9.98
N GLU A 99 26.29 18.76 -10.14
CA GLU A 99 25.61 18.04 -11.21
C GLU A 99 24.16 17.70 -10.81
N TYR A 100 23.34 17.36 -11.81
CA TYR A 100 21.95 16.96 -11.59
C TYR A 100 21.86 15.56 -10.96
N VAL A 101 21.26 15.47 -9.78
CA VAL A 101 20.90 14.20 -9.13
C VAL A 101 19.48 13.82 -9.54
N GLU A 102 19.32 12.60 -10.05
CA GLU A 102 18.04 12.10 -10.56
C GLU A 102 16.98 12.06 -9.44
N PRO A 103 15.77 12.61 -9.67
CA PRO A 103 14.69 12.55 -8.70
C PRO A 103 14.03 11.17 -8.68
N GLY A 104 13.39 10.84 -7.57
CA GLY A 104 12.58 9.63 -7.47
C GLY A 104 11.56 9.67 -6.33
N PRO A 105 10.56 8.78 -6.34
CA PRO A 105 9.62 8.70 -5.24
C PRO A 105 10.32 8.21 -3.97
N GLY A 106 10.07 8.88 -2.84
CA GLY A 106 10.36 8.35 -1.52
C GLY A 106 9.19 7.51 -1.01
N GLY A 107 9.46 6.46 -0.20
CA GLY A 107 8.39 5.62 0.29
C GLY A 107 8.85 4.33 0.98
N ASP A 108 7.98 3.33 0.93
CA ASP A 108 8.27 1.98 1.40
C ASP A 108 8.62 1.09 0.18
N PRO A 109 9.84 0.50 0.13
CA PRO A 109 10.29 -0.24 -1.05
C PRO A 109 9.56 -1.58 -1.26
N ILE A 110 8.86 -2.10 -0.24
CA ILE A 110 8.08 -3.33 -0.35
C ILE A 110 6.73 -3.01 -1.00
N ARG A 111 6.08 -1.92 -0.58
CA ARG A 111 4.82 -1.46 -1.18
C ARG A 111 5.00 -0.81 -2.55
N ASN A 112 6.10 -0.09 -2.75
CA ASN A 112 6.43 0.56 -4.01
C ASN A 112 7.93 0.36 -4.36
N PRO A 113 8.27 -0.67 -5.14
CA PRO A 113 9.65 -0.90 -5.59
C PRO A 113 10.25 0.21 -6.46
N ASP A 114 9.46 1.14 -7.03
CA ASP A 114 9.98 2.27 -7.82
C ASP A 114 10.77 3.28 -6.96
N VAL A 115 10.67 3.17 -5.62
CA VAL A 115 11.52 3.88 -4.66
C VAL A 115 13.00 3.47 -4.81
N LEU A 116 13.25 2.29 -5.36
CA LEU A 116 14.59 1.78 -5.65
C LEU A 116 15.04 2.17 -7.07
N PRO A 117 16.36 2.22 -7.34
CA PRO A 117 17.45 2.14 -6.37
C PRO A 117 17.53 3.41 -5.50
N THR A 118 18.28 3.33 -4.40
CA THR A 118 18.64 4.50 -3.60
C THR A 118 19.64 5.40 -4.33
N GLY A 119 20.02 6.53 -3.72
CA GLY A 119 20.87 7.54 -4.37
C GLY A 119 20.11 8.57 -5.22
N LYS A 120 18.77 8.54 -5.23
CA LYS A 120 17.95 9.56 -5.89
C LYS A 120 17.67 10.75 -4.98
N ASN A 121 17.38 11.91 -5.57
CA ASN A 121 16.81 13.06 -4.86
C ASN A 121 15.31 12.81 -4.61
N ILE A 122 15.00 12.23 -3.46
CA ILE A 122 13.65 11.75 -3.19
C ILE A 122 12.62 12.87 -3.04
N HIS A 123 11.41 12.63 -3.55
CA HIS A 123 10.25 13.50 -3.36
C HIS A 123 9.05 12.72 -2.81
N ALA A 124 8.05 13.44 -2.32
CA ALA A 124 6.76 12.87 -1.92
C ALA A 124 5.90 12.57 -3.17
N LEU A 125 4.64 12.97 -3.15
CA LEU A 125 3.68 12.79 -4.25
C LEU A 125 2.83 14.05 -4.43
N ASP A 126 2.09 14.12 -5.53
CA ASP A 126 1.09 15.17 -5.72
C ASP A 126 -0.01 15.02 -4.65
N PRO A 127 -0.19 16.02 -3.77
CA PRO A 127 -1.18 15.92 -2.71
C PRO A 127 -2.62 15.84 -3.22
N GLN A 128 -2.90 16.07 -4.50
CA GLN A 128 -4.23 15.88 -5.11
C GLN A 128 -4.45 14.48 -5.67
N ALA A 129 -3.42 13.63 -5.73
CA ALA A 129 -3.53 12.25 -6.22
C ALA A 129 -3.99 11.25 -5.14
N ILE A 130 -4.15 11.70 -3.90
CA ILE A 130 -4.56 10.87 -2.75
C ILE A 130 -5.90 11.35 -2.18
N PRO A 131 -6.68 10.45 -1.55
CA PRO A 131 -6.50 9.01 -1.53
C PRO A 131 -6.82 8.34 -2.88
N THR A 132 -6.04 7.33 -3.25
CA THR A 132 -6.31 6.53 -4.46
C THR A 132 -7.49 5.59 -4.24
N SER A 133 -8.11 5.10 -5.32
CA SER A 133 -9.20 4.11 -5.21
C SER A 133 -8.77 2.83 -4.47
N ALA A 134 -7.52 2.39 -4.66
CA ALA A 134 -6.97 1.25 -3.94
C ALA A 134 -6.81 1.55 -2.44
N ALA A 135 -6.33 2.74 -2.08
CA ALA A 135 -6.23 3.18 -0.70
C ALA A 135 -7.60 3.25 -0.01
N VAL A 136 -8.64 3.71 -0.71
CA VAL A 136 -10.03 3.72 -0.20
C VAL A 136 -10.55 2.31 0.05
N GLN A 137 -10.30 1.36 -0.85
CA GLN A 137 -10.69 -0.04 -0.66
C GLN A 137 -9.97 -0.69 0.54
N SER A 138 -8.66 -0.45 0.66
CA SER A 138 -7.85 -0.92 1.80
C SER A 138 -8.33 -0.30 3.12
N ALA A 139 -8.62 1.01 3.12
CA ALA A 139 -9.16 1.74 4.25
C ALA A 139 -10.51 1.18 4.72
N ALA A 140 -11.42 0.81 3.80
CA ALA A 140 -12.71 0.24 4.16
C ALA A 140 -12.57 -1.04 5.00
N VAL A 141 -11.62 -1.91 4.64
CA VAL A 141 -11.33 -3.12 5.43
C VAL A 141 -10.84 -2.76 6.83
N VAL A 142 -9.95 -1.79 6.96
CA VAL A 142 -9.42 -1.38 8.26
C VAL A 142 -10.50 -0.74 9.14
N VAL A 143 -11.33 0.15 8.57
CA VAL A 143 -12.44 0.79 9.29
C VAL A 143 -13.45 -0.24 9.77
N GLU A 144 -13.86 -1.17 8.90
CA GLU A 144 -14.81 -2.22 9.28
C GLU A 144 -14.24 -3.10 10.40
N ARG A 145 -12.98 -3.53 10.29
CA ARG A 145 -12.33 -4.34 11.33
C ARG A 145 -12.18 -3.61 12.65
N LEU A 146 -11.86 -2.33 12.62
CA LEU A 146 -11.76 -1.49 13.81
C LEU A 146 -13.12 -1.39 14.51
N ILE A 147 -14.17 -1.07 13.76
CA ILE A 147 -15.53 -0.91 14.28
C ILE A 147 -16.07 -2.26 14.78
N GLU A 148 -15.92 -3.33 14.00
CA GLU A 148 -16.31 -4.70 14.38
C GLU A 148 -15.66 -5.08 15.71
N ARG A 149 -14.35 -4.85 15.84
CA ARG A 149 -13.62 -5.17 17.06
C ARG A 149 -14.11 -4.33 18.24
N GLN A 150 -14.25 -3.02 18.06
CA GLN A 150 -14.72 -2.13 19.12
C GLN A 150 -16.13 -2.48 19.58
N LYS A 151 -17.01 -2.82 18.64
CA LYS A 151 -18.39 -3.23 18.90
C LYS A 151 -18.45 -4.52 19.72
N LEU A 152 -17.62 -5.51 19.37
CA LEU A 152 -17.51 -6.76 20.14
C LEU A 152 -17.03 -6.51 21.57
N ASP A 153 -16.03 -5.65 21.74
CA ASP A 153 -15.46 -5.35 23.05
C ASP A 153 -16.37 -4.44 23.91
N ASN A 154 -17.37 -3.78 23.30
CA ASN A 154 -18.27 -2.84 23.96
C ASN A 154 -19.75 -3.28 23.94
N GLY A 155 -20.02 -4.59 24.09
CA GLY A 155 -21.38 -5.10 24.29
C GLY A 155 -22.32 -4.93 23.10
N GLY A 156 -21.78 -4.80 21.89
CA GLY A 156 -22.56 -4.61 20.67
C GLY A 156 -22.80 -3.15 20.27
N ALA A 157 -22.35 -2.17 21.05
CA ALA A 157 -22.51 -0.75 20.75
C ALA A 157 -21.40 -0.23 19.82
N TYR A 158 -21.78 0.62 18.85
CA TYR A 158 -20.82 1.36 18.04
C TYR A 158 -20.13 2.45 18.87
N PRO A 159 -18.85 2.79 18.58
CA PRO A 159 -18.25 3.99 19.15
C PRO A 159 -18.89 5.23 18.52
N GLU A 160 -19.25 6.22 19.35
CA GLU A 160 -19.79 7.50 18.87
C GLU A 160 -18.71 8.36 18.21
N THR A 161 -17.53 8.43 18.84
CA THR A 161 -16.38 9.22 18.35
C THR A 161 -15.09 8.40 18.36
N ILE A 162 -14.28 8.53 17.31
CA ILE A 162 -12.92 7.98 17.22
C ILE A 162 -11.89 9.11 17.13
N ALA A 163 -10.99 9.19 18.11
CA ALA A 163 -9.83 10.08 18.05
C ALA A 163 -8.65 9.37 17.36
N LEU A 164 -8.05 10.01 16.36
CA LEU A 164 -6.96 9.44 15.56
C LEU A 164 -5.95 10.50 15.13
N VAL A 165 -4.76 10.04 14.74
CA VAL A 165 -3.65 10.91 14.31
C VAL A 165 -3.35 10.67 12.82
N LEU A 166 -3.18 11.75 12.05
CA LEU A 166 -2.71 11.67 10.67
C LEU A 166 -1.25 12.12 10.55
N TRP A 167 -0.42 11.24 9.99
CA TRP A 167 0.97 11.52 9.67
C TRP A 167 1.18 11.70 8.16
N GLY A 168 2.10 12.58 7.78
CA GLY A 168 2.42 12.76 6.36
C GLY A 168 3.07 11.51 5.75
N THR A 169 3.93 10.84 6.53
CA THR A 169 4.77 9.73 6.04
C THR A 169 3.98 8.49 5.63
N ASP A 170 2.97 8.07 6.39
CA ASP A 170 2.17 6.90 6.03
C ASP A 170 1.23 7.23 4.86
N ASN A 171 0.69 8.44 4.80
CA ASN A 171 -0.15 8.87 3.68
C ASN A 171 0.63 8.92 2.36
N ILE A 172 1.92 9.29 2.39
CA ILE A 172 2.81 9.16 1.22
C ILE A 172 2.98 7.69 0.83
N LYS A 173 3.30 6.82 1.80
CA LYS A 173 3.61 5.40 1.56
C LYS A 173 2.42 4.55 1.12
N THR A 174 1.22 4.95 1.53
CA THR A 174 -0.02 4.19 1.32
C THR A 174 -0.94 4.88 0.32
N TYR A 175 -0.53 6.01 -0.25
CA TYR A 175 -1.36 6.83 -1.13
C TYR A 175 -2.70 7.23 -0.50
N GLY A 176 -2.68 7.53 0.80
CA GLY A 176 -3.83 8.07 1.54
C GLY A 176 -4.72 7.06 2.27
N GLU A 177 -4.23 5.89 2.69
CA GLU A 177 -5.08 4.89 3.39
C GLU A 177 -5.68 5.47 4.68
N SER A 178 -4.87 6.05 5.57
CA SER A 178 -5.37 6.60 6.85
C SER A 178 -6.28 7.81 6.66
N LEU A 179 -6.00 8.65 5.66
CA LEU A 179 -6.89 9.73 5.24
C LEU A 179 -8.26 9.21 4.79
N ALA A 180 -8.29 8.15 3.96
CA ALA A 180 -9.53 7.53 3.52
C ALA A 180 -10.28 6.86 4.68
N GLN A 181 -9.59 6.31 5.68
CA GLN A 181 -10.23 5.73 6.87
C GLN A 181 -11.11 6.77 7.58
N VAL A 182 -10.63 8.01 7.76
CA VAL A 182 -11.41 9.10 8.36
C VAL A 182 -12.68 9.39 7.57
N MET A 183 -12.56 9.54 6.24
CA MET A 183 -13.71 9.84 5.38
C MET A 183 -14.75 8.71 5.45
N LEU A 184 -14.29 7.45 5.47
CA LEU A 184 -15.17 6.31 5.57
C LEU A 184 -15.84 6.19 6.94
N MET A 185 -15.18 6.57 8.04
CA MET A 185 -15.80 6.60 9.39
C MET A 185 -17.05 7.47 9.41
N VAL A 186 -16.96 8.70 8.86
CA VAL A 186 -18.11 9.63 8.73
C VAL A 186 -19.05 9.29 7.55
N GLY A 187 -18.74 8.23 6.80
CA GLY A 187 -19.57 7.75 5.69
C GLY A 187 -19.53 8.64 4.45
N VAL A 188 -18.35 9.17 4.12
CA VAL A 188 -18.10 9.96 2.91
C VAL A 188 -17.03 9.30 2.05
N ARG A 189 -17.23 9.30 0.74
CA ARG A 189 -16.28 8.77 -0.24
C ARG A 189 -15.59 9.91 -0.99
N PRO A 190 -14.25 9.91 -1.08
CA PRO A 190 -13.54 10.82 -1.97
C PRO A 190 -13.70 10.37 -3.43
N LYS A 191 -13.89 11.33 -4.34
CA LYS A 191 -13.98 11.09 -5.79
C LYS A 191 -12.97 11.93 -6.57
N PRO A 192 -12.28 11.33 -7.54
CA PRO A 192 -11.45 12.09 -8.47
C PRO A 192 -12.33 12.90 -9.45
N ASP A 193 -11.81 14.03 -9.91
CA ASP A 193 -12.31 14.70 -11.09
C ASP A 193 -11.87 13.99 -12.39
N ALA A 194 -12.26 14.54 -13.55
CA ALA A 194 -11.93 13.96 -14.84
C ALA A 194 -10.41 13.88 -15.12
N LEU A 195 -9.59 14.65 -14.40
CA LEU A 195 -8.14 14.64 -14.51
C LEU A 195 -7.48 13.74 -13.45
N GLY A 196 -8.26 13.06 -12.62
CA GLY A 196 -7.77 12.18 -11.56
C GLY A 196 -7.51 12.87 -10.22
N ARG A 197 -7.78 14.18 -10.10
CA ARG A 197 -7.51 14.94 -8.86
C ARG A 197 -8.64 14.72 -7.87
N VAL A 198 -8.31 14.31 -6.65
CA VAL A 198 -9.26 14.03 -5.59
C VAL A 198 -9.69 15.32 -4.92
N ASN A 199 -10.82 15.88 -5.37
CA ASN A 199 -11.37 17.14 -4.87
C ASN A 199 -12.90 17.13 -4.70
N LYS A 200 -13.56 16.03 -5.07
CA LYS A 200 -14.99 15.80 -4.89
C LYS A 200 -15.24 14.84 -3.74
N LEU A 201 -16.40 15.00 -3.13
CA LEU A 201 -16.89 14.16 -2.04
C LEU A 201 -18.28 13.67 -2.41
N GLU A 202 -18.58 12.44 -2.01
CA GLU A 202 -19.89 11.83 -2.12
C GLU A 202 -20.28 11.29 -0.74
N LEU A 203 -21.42 11.72 -0.21
CA LEU A 203 -21.99 11.10 0.97
C LEU A 203 -22.44 9.67 0.61
N ILE A 204 -22.04 8.70 1.41
CA ILE A 204 -22.50 7.31 1.30
C ILE A 204 -23.86 7.22 1.99
N PRO A 205 -24.94 6.78 1.32
CA PRO A 205 -26.25 6.58 1.96
C PRO A 205 -26.17 5.61 3.14
N LEU A 206 -26.97 5.80 4.19
CA LEU A 206 -26.95 4.94 5.38
C LEU A 206 -27.27 3.47 5.05
N GLU A 207 -28.11 3.23 4.04
CA GLU A 207 -28.44 1.89 3.56
C GLU A 207 -27.22 1.17 2.97
N GLU A 208 -26.36 1.93 2.29
CA GLU A 208 -25.08 1.42 1.76
C GLU A 208 -24.04 1.31 2.87
N LEU A 209 -24.02 2.27 3.80
CA LEU A 209 -23.05 2.32 4.90
C LEU A 209 -23.29 1.18 5.92
N GLY A 210 -24.54 0.78 6.14
CA GLY A 210 -24.92 -0.36 6.99
C GLY A 210 -24.70 -0.16 8.50
N ARG A 211 -24.34 1.06 8.92
CA ARG A 211 -24.04 1.44 10.31
C ARG A 211 -24.20 2.96 10.50
N PRO A 212 -24.17 3.46 11.75
CA PRO A 212 -24.10 4.89 12.00
C PRO A 212 -22.84 5.53 11.40
N ARG A 213 -22.94 6.82 11.06
CA ARG A 213 -21.77 7.68 10.83
C ARG A 213 -21.08 7.91 12.18
N ILE A 214 -19.77 7.70 12.22
CA ILE A 214 -18.97 7.80 13.44
C ILE A 214 -18.22 9.12 13.42
N ASP A 215 -18.35 9.91 14.48
CA ASP A 215 -17.64 11.17 14.65
C ASP A 215 -16.13 10.94 14.80
N VAL A 216 -15.35 11.95 14.45
CA VAL A 216 -13.90 11.85 14.38
C VAL A 216 -13.22 13.09 14.97
N VAL A 217 -12.26 12.83 15.85
CA VAL A 217 -11.30 13.86 16.28
C VAL A 217 -9.97 13.59 15.58
N VAL A 218 -9.64 14.42 14.59
CA VAL A 218 -8.48 14.21 13.72
C VAL A 218 -7.31 15.11 14.15
N ASN A 219 -6.33 14.53 14.83
CA ASN A 219 -5.09 15.23 15.17
C ASN A 219 -4.09 15.15 14.01
N CYS A 220 -3.98 16.21 13.23
CA CYS A 220 -2.99 16.29 12.14
C CYS A 220 -1.61 16.66 12.70
N SER A 221 -0.59 15.86 12.38
CA SER A 221 0.81 16.24 12.63
C SER A 221 1.19 17.50 11.86
N GLY A 222 2.20 18.23 12.33
CA GLY A 222 2.71 19.42 11.63
C GLY A 222 3.15 19.14 10.19
N VAL A 223 3.83 18.01 9.97
CA VAL A 223 4.26 17.57 8.63
C VAL A 223 3.05 17.26 7.74
N PHE A 224 1.99 16.64 8.28
CA PHE A 224 0.76 16.41 7.52
C PHE A 224 0.13 17.72 7.09
N ARG A 225 0.03 18.71 8.00
CA ARG A 225 -0.47 20.04 7.67
C ARG A 225 0.33 20.70 6.56
N ASP A 226 1.66 20.62 6.63
CA ASP A 226 2.54 21.31 5.68
C ASP A 226 2.48 20.69 4.27
N LEU A 227 2.31 19.37 4.17
CA LEU A 227 2.26 18.65 2.88
C LEU A 227 0.85 18.49 2.30
N PHE A 228 -0.17 18.36 3.16
CA PHE A 228 -1.51 17.91 2.79
C PHE A 228 -2.62 18.83 3.32
N VAL A 229 -2.38 20.14 3.38
CA VAL A 229 -3.40 21.13 3.79
C VAL A 229 -4.68 21.05 2.95
N ASN A 230 -4.56 20.72 1.66
CA ASN A 230 -5.70 20.48 0.78
C ASN A 230 -6.54 19.27 1.23
N GLN A 231 -5.91 18.25 1.79
CA GLN A 231 -6.61 17.09 2.35
C GLN A 231 -7.26 17.41 3.69
N MET A 232 -6.67 18.29 4.50
CA MET A 232 -7.36 18.83 5.69
C MET A 232 -8.63 19.59 5.30
N ASN A 233 -8.57 20.41 4.24
CA ASN A 233 -9.76 21.07 3.72
C ASN A 233 -10.81 20.07 3.20
N LEU A 234 -10.36 19.00 2.54
CA LEU A 234 -11.25 17.95 2.05
C LEU A 234 -11.92 17.18 3.20
N LEU A 235 -11.18 16.89 4.28
CA LEU A 235 -11.73 16.27 5.49
C LEU A 235 -12.76 17.17 6.19
N ASP A 236 -12.46 18.45 6.38
CA ASP A 236 -13.40 19.40 6.99
C ASP A 236 -14.72 19.46 6.20
N ARG A 237 -14.64 19.49 4.86
CA ARG A 237 -15.83 19.44 3.99
C ARG A 237 -16.59 18.11 4.11
N ALA A 238 -15.89 16.98 4.25
CA ALA A 238 -16.51 15.67 4.40
C ALA A 238 -17.25 15.55 5.72
N ILE A 239 -16.63 15.99 6.82
CA ILE A 239 -17.23 15.95 8.15
C ILE A 239 -18.47 16.85 8.20
N LYS A 240 -18.38 18.09 7.68
CA LYS A 240 -19.54 18.99 7.58
C LYS A 240 -20.65 18.43 6.70
N LEU A 241 -20.30 17.79 5.58
CA LEU A 241 -21.28 17.13 4.72
C LEU A 241 -22.06 16.03 5.48
N ALA A 242 -21.39 15.27 6.35
CA ALA A 242 -22.06 14.29 7.21
C ALA A 242 -22.91 14.97 8.30
N ALA A 243 -22.41 16.02 8.96
CA ALA A 243 -23.13 16.74 10.01
C ALA A 243 -24.40 17.46 9.51
N GLU A 244 -24.40 17.95 8.26
CA GLU A 244 -25.52 18.70 7.66
C GLU A 244 -26.70 17.81 7.22
N GLN A 245 -26.67 16.49 7.48
CA GLN A 245 -27.75 15.57 7.13
C GLN A 245 -28.89 15.61 8.17
N GLU A 246 -29.74 16.64 8.10
CA GLU A 246 -30.86 16.85 9.03
C GLU A 246 -31.94 15.75 8.98
N ASP A 247 -32.03 15.02 7.86
CA ASP A 247 -33.00 13.95 7.65
C ASP A 247 -32.56 12.60 8.26
N GLU A 248 -31.32 12.49 8.75
CA GLU A 248 -30.80 11.28 9.37
C GLU A 248 -31.09 11.27 10.89
N PRO A 249 -31.55 10.14 11.46
CA PRO A 249 -31.71 10.02 12.91
C PRO A 249 -30.37 10.19 13.65
N LEU A 250 -30.35 10.88 14.79
CA LEU A 250 -29.13 11.08 15.60
C LEU A 250 -28.45 9.75 16.01
N GLU A 251 -29.23 8.69 16.23
CA GLU A 251 -28.70 7.35 16.54
C GLU A 251 -27.97 6.68 15.35
N MET A 252 -28.10 7.24 14.15
CA MET A 252 -27.45 6.79 12.91
C MET A 252 -26.44 7.80 12.37
N ASN A 253 -26.29 8.96 13.01
CA ASN A 253 -25.32 9.97 12.66
C ASN A 253 -24.79 10.65 13.92
N PHE A 254 -23.60 10.22 14.36
CA PHE A 254 -22.96 10.74 15.58
C PHE A 254 -22.12 12.00 15.35
N VAL A 255 -21.96 12.43 14.09
CA VAL A 255 -21.19 13.62 13.66
C VAL A 255 -21.97 14.90 13.93
#